data_AF-X1PIP4-F1
#
_entry.id   AF-X1PIP4-F1
#
_cell.length_a   1.000
_cell.length_b   1.000
_cell.length_c   1.000
_cell.angle_alpha   90.00
_cell.angle_beta   90.00
_cell.angle_gamma   90.00
#
_symmetry.space_group_name_H-M   'P 1'
#
loop_
_entity.id
_entity.type
_entity.pdbx_description
1 polymer ?
#
loop_
_entity_poly.entity_id
_entity_poly.type
_entity_poly.pdbx_seq_one_letter_code
_entity_poly.pdbx_strand_id
1 'polypeptide(L)'
;VILCKNNEKESIRWHEQLLKNSEGLVQALGLPYRVVNCCAGDLADGQVKRYDIEIWVPSQEKYRETHSDSYLFDFQARRLNIRYRTKTNQLKFVHSLNNTGIAVPRILIPLIENYQQKDGSILVPKVLQKYTGFKKIG
;
A
#
# COMPACT_ATOMS: atom_id res chain seq x y z
N VAL A 1 -8.00 -4.90 -2.23
CA VAL A 1 -8.97 -5.21 -1.15
C VAL A 1 -8.97 -6.70 -0.91
N ILE A 2 -8.95 -7.14 0.35
CA ILE A 2 -9.08 -8.55 0.75
C ILE A 2 -10.31 -8.68 1.65
N LEU A 3 -11.11 -9.71 1.38
CA LEU A 3 -12.15 -10.19 2.29
C LEU A 3 -11.69 -11.54 2.84
N CYS A 4 -11.60 -11.65 4.16
CA CYS A 4 -11.17 -12.88 4.84
C CYS A 4 -12.18 -13.33 5.88
N LYS A 5 -11.98 -14.53 6.45
CA LYS A 5 -12.89 -15.05 7.47
C LYS A 5 -12.94 -14.12 8.68
N ASN A 6 -14.04 -14.20 9.44
CA ASN A 6 -14.18 -13.51 10.72
C ASN A 6 -13.25 -14.15 11.77
N ASN A 7 -11.96 -13.84 11.66
CA ASN A 7 -10.90 -14.35 12.48
C ASN A 7 -9.77 -13.31 12.54
N GLU A 8 -9.44 -12.88 13.74
CA GLU A 8 -8.45 -11.84 13.98
C GLU A 8 -7.06 -12.23 13.46
N LYS A 9 -6.59 -13.45 13.74
CA LYS A 9 -5.29 -13.95 13.27
C LYS A 9 -5.20 -13.97 11.75
N GLU A 10 -6.29 -14.33 11.08
CA GLU A 10 -6.36 -14.31 9.62
C GLU A 10 -6.29 -12.89 9.05
N SER A 11 -6.93 -11.92 9.73
CA SER A 11 -6.85 -10.51 9.35
C SER A 11 -5.43 -9.96 9.51
N ILE A 12 -4.81 -10.18 10.67
CA ILE A 12 -3.43 -9.73 10.92
C ILE A 12 -2.46 -10.36 9.91
N ARG A 13 -2.61 -11.66 9.62
CA ARG A 13 -1.77 -12.34 8.61
C ARG A 13 -1.92 -11.70 7.23
N TRP A 14 -3.14 -11.34 6.82
CA TRP A 14 -3.36 -10.67 5.55
C TRP A 14 -2.83 -9.24 5.54
N HIS A 15 -2.93 -8.51 6.67
CA HIS A 15 -2.38 -7.16 6.82
C HIS A 15 -0.87 -7.17 6.59
N GLU A 16 -0.13 -8.02 7.31
CA GLU A 16 1.33 -8.13 7.14
C GLU A 16 1.73 -8.61 5.73
N GLN A 17 0.92 -9.46 5.09
CA GLN A 17 1.15 -9.88 3.71
C GLN A 17 0.90 -8.74 2.70
N LEU A 18 -0.11 -7.90 2.93
CA LEU A 18 -0.40 -6.75 2.08
C LEU A 18 0.70 -5.69 2.20
N LEU A 19 1.17 -5.40 3.41
CA LEU A 19 2.33 -4.54 3.63
C LEU A 19 3.55 -5.03 2.85
N LYS A 20 3.89 -6.32 3.01
CA LYS A 20 5.03 -6.94 2.30
C LYS A 20 4.93 -6.82 0.78
N ASN A 21 3.72 -6.93 0.22
CA ASN A 21 3.52 -6.77 -1.23
C ASN A 21 3.85 -5.34 -1.68
N SER A 22 3.38 -4.33 -0.96
CA SER A 22 3.62 -2.91 -1.32
C SER A 22 5.08 -2.50 -1.06
N GLU A 23 5.69 -2.97 0.04
CA GLU A 23 7.13 -2.82 0.24
C GLU A 23 7.92 -3.46 -0.91
N GLY A 24 7.55 -4.66 -1.34
CA GLY A 24 8.19 -5.34 -2.46
C GLY A 24 8.13 -4.55 -3.77
N LEU A 25 7.02 -3.84 -4.04
CA LEU A 25 6.90 -2.95 -5.20
C LEU A 25 7.86 -1.76 -5.10
N VAL A 26 7.93 -1.11 -3.94
CA VAL A 26 8.80 0.05 -3.72
C VAL A 26 10.28 -0.34 -3.75
N GLN A 27 10.62 -1.50 -3.16
CA GLN A 27 11.96 -2.08 -3.21
C GLN A 27 12.37 -2.43 -4.65
N ALA A 28 11.48 -3.02 -5.44
CA ALA A 28 11.75 -3.32 -6.85
C ALA A 28 11.99 -2.06 -7.69
N LEU A 29 11.33 -0.96 -7.33
CA LEU A 29 11.55 0.37 -7.93
C LEU A 29 12.83 1.05 -7.42
N GLY A 30 13.56 0.48 -6.45
CA GLY A 30 14.81 1.04 -5.93
C GLY A 30 14.64 2.35 -5.16
N LEU A 31 13.45 2.61 -4.61
CA LEU A 31 13.13 3.88 -3.95
C LEU A 31 13.42 3.82 -2.43
N PRO A 32 13.99 4.89 -1.84
CA PRO A 32 14.20 4.95 -0.39
C PRO A 32 12.85 5.17 0.30
N TYR A 33 12.48 4.29 1.22
CA TYR A 33 11.19 4.33 1.89
C TYR A 33 11.30 4.01 3.38
N ARG A 34 10.22 4.31 4.10
CA ARG A 34 9.99 3.87 5.48
C ARG A 34 8.55 3.42 5.66
N VAL A 35 8.32 2.54 6.65
CA VAL A 35 6.99 2.14 7.10
C VAL A 35 6.67 2.87 8.39
N VAL A 36 5.48 3.47 8.46
CA VAL A 36 4.99 4.21 9.63
C VAL A 36 3.76 3.49 10.17
N ASN A 37 3.76 3.17 11.47
CA ASN A 37 2.57 2.69 12.17
C ASN A 37 1.78 3.90 12.68
N CYS A 38 0.59 4.13 12.12
CA CYS A 38 -0.20 5.32 12.41
C CYS A 38 -0.74 5.30 13.86
N CYS A 39 -0.76 6.46 14.51
CA CYS A 39 -1.32 6.58 15.85
C CYS A 39 -2.86 6.56 15.81
N ALA A 40 -3.51 6.28 16.94
CA ALA A 40 -4.96 6.15 17.01
C ALA A 40 -5.71 7.42 16.53
N GLY A 41 -5.16 8.61 16.75
CA GLY A 41 -5.77 9.88 16.33
C GLY A 41 -5.70 10.14 14.81
N ASP A 42 -4.90 9.37 14.08
CA ASP A 42 -4.73 9.46 12.63
C ASP A 42 -5.47 8.34 11.87
N LEU A 43 -6.07 7.38 12.60
CA LEU A 43 -6.89 6.32 12.01
C LEU A 43 -8.25 6.87 11.57
N ALA A 44 -8.68 6.47 10.38
CA ALA A 44 -10.03 6.77 9.90
C ALA A 44 -11.06 5.86 10.58
N ASP A 45 -12.34 6.28 10.55
CA ASP A 45 -13.45 5.56 11.18
C ASP A 45 -13.46 4.06 10.85
N GLY A 46 -13.45 3.25 11.91
CA GLY A 46 -13.51 1.79 11.84
C GLY A 46 -12.18 1.11 11.49
N GLN A 47 -11.09 1.85 11.21
CA GLN A 47 -9.77 1.25 11.09
C GLN A 47 -9.28 0.77 12.45
N VAL A 48 -8.82 -0.47 12.51
CA VAL A 48 -8.23 -1.06 13.71
C VAL A 48 -6.73 -0.79 13.77
N LYS A 49 -6.07 -0.84 12.61
CA LYS A 49 -4.66 -0.50 12.42
C LYS A 49 -4.41 -0.04 10.99
N ARG A 50 -3.44 0.88 10.83
CA ARG A 50 -2.94 1.32 9.53
C ARG A 50 -1.42 1.40 9.54
N TYR A 51 -0.81 0.96 8.45
CA TYR A 51 0.57 1.29 8.10
C TYR A 51 0.60 2.18 6.88
N ASP A 52 1.40 3.24 6.92
CA ASP A 52 1.68 4.07 5.75
C ASP A 52 3.10 3.77 5.24
N ILE A 53 3.24 3.65 3.92
CA ILE A 53 4.56 3.62 3.27
C ILE A 53 4.84 5.02 2.75
N GLU A 54 5.93 5.60 3.22
CA GLU A 54 6.39 6.90 2.79
C GLU A 54 7.70 6.78 2.01
N ILE A 55 7.79 7.47 0.88
CA ILE A 55 8.97 7.46 0.01
C ILE A 55 9.66 8.81 0.09
N TRP A 56 10.99 8.81 0.05
CA TRP A 56 11.82 10.01 0.09
C TRP A 56 11.58 10.91 -1.15
N VAL A 57 11.35 12.20 -0.91
CA VAL A 57 11.17 13.24 -1.93
C VAL A 57 12.30 14.27 -1.76
N PRO A 58 13.37 14.19 -2.59
CA PRO A 58 14.54 15.08 -2.51
C PRO A 58 14.21 16.57 -2.44
N SER A 59 13.29 17.07 -3.28
CA SER A 59 12.94 18.49 -3.35
C SER A 59 12.32 19.04 -2.05
N GLN A 60 11.72 18.15 -1.25
CA GLN A 60 11.06 18.49 0.01
C GLN A 60 11.88 18.12 1.24
N GLU A 61 13.01 17.43 1.05
CA GLU A 61 13.86 16.88 2.11
C GLU A 61 13.06 16.04 3.13
N LYS A 62 12.02 15.33 2.66
CA LYS A 62 11.06 14.62 3.51
C LYS A 62 10.59 13.32 2.88
N TYR A 63 10.16 12.40 3.74
CA TYR A 63 9.35 11.26 3.34
C TYR A 63 7.88 11.69 3.15
N ARG A 64 7.23 11.19 2.09
CA ARG A 64 5.82 11.49 1.77
C ARG A 64 5.04 10.20 1.52
N GLU A 65 3.82 10.14 2.03
CA GLU A 65 2.92 8.99 1.93
C GLU A 65 2.57 8.62 0.48
N THR A 66 2.72 7.34 0.16
CA THR A 66 2.42 6.76 -1.16
C THR A 66 1.50 5.54 -1.11
N HIS A 67 1.48 4.83 0.02
CA HIS A 67 0.60 3.69 0.26
C HIS A 67 0.03 3.76 1.67
N SER A 68 -1.16 3.19 1.85
CA SER A 68 -1.83 3.04 3.14
C SER A 68 -2.44 1.64 3.20
N ASP A 69 -2.02 0.83 4.17
CA ASP A 69 -2.48 -0.54 4.42
C ASP A 69 -3.28 -0.62 5.72
N SER A 70 -4.56 -0.94 5.65
CA SER A 70 -5.47 -0.95 6.80
C SER A 70 -6.37 -2.17 6.85
N TYR A 71 -6.73 -2.56 8.08
CA TYR A 71 -7.82 -3.50 8.33
C TYR A 71 -8.87 -2.91 9.27
N LEU A 72 -10.12 -3.33 9.04
CA LEU A 72 -11.30 -2.75 9.69
C LEU A 72 -12.17 -3.81 10.38
N PHE A 73 -11.66 -5.04 10.51
CA PHE A 73 -12.46 -6.22 10.84
C PHE A 73 -13.79 -6.21 10.05
N ASP A 74 -14.92 -6.35 10.72
CA ASP A 74 -16.25 -6.41 10.12
C ASP A 74 -16.98 -5.06 10.02
N PHE A 75 -16.33 -3.93 10.34
CA PHE A 75 -16.96 -2.60 10.32
C PHE A 75 -17.61 -2.29 8.97
N GLN A 76 -16.85 -2.41 7.87
CA GLN A 76 -17.38 -2.21 6.51
C GLN A 76 -18.37 -3.29 6.12
N ALA A 77 -18.09 -4.55 6.49
CA ALA A 77 -18.91 -5.70 6.14
C ALA A 77 -20.32 -5.61 6.74
N ARG A 78 -20.46 -5.07 7.95
CA ARG A 78 -21.78 -4.83 8.57
C ARG A 78 -22.56 -3.76 7.84
N ARG A 79 -21.91 -2.66 7.44
CA ARG A 79 -22.54 -1.54 6.71
C ARG A 79 -22.99 -1.93 5.31
N LEU A 80 -22.25 -2.82 4.66
CA LEU A 80 -22.52 -3.31 3.31
C LEU A 80 -23.20 -4.69 3.27
N ASN A 81 -23.53 -5.25 4.44
CA ASN A 81 -24.14 -6.57 4.61
C ASN A 81 -23.37 -7.75 3.97
N ILE A 82 -22.04 -7.70 3.97
CA ILE A 82 -21.15 -8.70 3.34
C ILE A 82 -20.91 -9.87 4.29
N ARG A 83 -21.43 -11.05 3.93
CA ARG A 83 -21.42 -12.25 4.78
C ARG A 83 -20.97 -13.48 4.00
N TYR A 84 -20.48 -14.47 4.72
CA TYR A 84 -20.21 -15.81 4.20
C TYR A 84 -20.92 -16.87 5.08
N ARG A 85 -21.18 -18.03 4.49
CA ARG A 85 -21.77 -19.18 5.17
C ARG A 85 -20.67 -20.12 5.64
N THR A 86 -20.69 -20.50 6.91
CA THR A 86 -19.73 -21.47 7.47
C THR A 86 -20.12 -22.90 7.09
N LYS A 87 -19.20 -23.86 7.34
CA LYS A 87 -19.49 -25.29 7.22
C LYS A 87 -20.63 -25.75 8.14
N THR A 88 -20.88 -25.05 9.24
CA THR A 88 -21.99 -25.30 10.19
C THR A 88 -23.27 -24.55 9.81
N ASN A 89 -23.38 -24.07 8.57
CA ASN A 89 -24.54 -23.34 8.04
C ASN A 89 -24.85 -21.99 8.72
N GLN A 90 -23.92 -21.45 9.51
CA GLN A 90 -24.06 -20.15 10.16
C GLN A 90 -23.62 -19.03 9.21
N LEU A 91 -24.33 -17.89 9.22
CA LEU A 91 -23.89 -16.68 8.51
C LEU A 91 -22.98 -15.85 9.42
N LYS A 92 -21.81 -15.47 8.89
CA LYS A 92 -20.84 -14.58 9.56
C LYS A 92 -20.46 -13.43 8.64
N PHE A 93 -20.25 -12.24 9.20
CA PHE A 93 -19.67 -11.11 8.45
C PHE A 93 -18.20 -11.39 8.15
N VAL A 94 -17.72 -11.01 6.98
CA VAL A 94 -16.29 -11.10 6.64
C VAL A 94 -15.48 -10.03 7.37
N HIS A 95 -14.17 -10.24 7.50
CA HIS A 95 -13.25 -9.15 7.80
C HIS A 95 -12.73 -8.52 6.50
N SER A 96 -12.47 -7.22 6.53
CA SER A 96 -12.08 -6.43 5.37
C SER A 96 -10.74 -5.72 5.59
N LEU A 97 -9.90 -5.74 4.55
CA LEU A 97 -8.59 -5.09 4.49
C LEU A 97 -8.39 -4.44 3.12
N ASN A 98 -7.59 -3.38 3.08
CA ASN A 98 -7.18 -2.75 1.84
C ASN A 98 -5.77 -2.19 1.96
N ASN A 99 -5.05 -2.20 0.84
CA ASN A 99 -3.76 -1.55 0.68
C ASN A 99 -3.67 -0.94 -0.71
N THR A 100 -2.98 0.18 -0.84
CA THR A 100 -2.56 0.74 -2.13
C THR A 100 -1.53 -0.19 -2.77
N GLY A 101 -1.71 -0.50 -4.06
CA GLY A 101 -0.71 -1.21 -4.86
C GLY A 101 0.35 -0.26 -5.40
N ILE A 102 -0.06 0.64 -6.31
CA ILE A 102 0.70 1.80 -6.78
C ILE A 102 -0.33 2.89 -7.12
N ALA A 103 -0.09 4.13 -6.70
CA ALA A 103 -0.98 5.26 -6.99
C ALA A 103 -0.34 6.27 -7.94
N VAL A 104 -0.94 6.46 -9.11
CA VAL A 104 -0.58 7.49 -10.10
C VAL A 104 -1.57 8.67 -9.96
N PRO A 105 -1.12 9.94 -10.07
CA PRO A 105 0.22 10.40 -10.43
C PRO A 105 1.22 10.47 -9.26
N ARG A 106 0.79 10.26 -8.01
CA ARG A 106 1.60 10.55 -6.82
C ARG A 106 2.97 9.87 -6.81
N ILE A 107 3.05 8.60 -7.24
CA ILE A 107 4.31 7.85 -7.30
C ILE A 107 5.35 8.46 -8.25
N LEU A 108 4.94 9.26 -9.23
CA LEU A 108 5.84 9.86 -10.20
C LEU A 108 6.80 10.88 -9.57
N ILE A 109 6.38 11.57 -8.51
CA ILE A 109 7.21 12.57 -7.82
C ILE A 109 8.51 11.94 -7.28
N PRO A 110 8.46 10.99 -6.33
CA PRO A 110 9.68 10.38 -5.84
C PRO A 110 10.42 9.58 -6.93
N LEU A 111 9.70 8.99 -7.90
CA LEU A 111 10.35 8.26 -8.99
C LEU A 111 11.23 9.18 -9.85
N ILE A 112 10.69 10.32 -10.31
CA ILE A 112 11.42 11.28 -11.14
C ILE A 112 12.57 11.89 -10.33
N GLU A 113 12.30 12.34 -9.11
CA GLU A 113 13.30 13.06 -8.32
C GLU A 113 14.46 12.16 -7.88
N ASN A 114 14.23 10.88 -7.55
CA ASN A 114 15.31 9.97 -7.15
C ASN A 114 16.11 9.43 -8.35
N TYR A 115 15.58 9.54 -9.58
CA TYR A 115 16.25 9.07 -10.80
C TYR A 115 16.77 10.19 -11.72
N GLN A 116 16.65 11.45 -11.31
CA GLN A 116 17.17 12.60 -12.05
C GLN A 116 18.70 12.57 -12.20
N GLN A 117 19.21 13.07 -13.32
CA GLN A 117 20.63 13.17 -13.64
C GLN A 117 21.07 14.64 -13.74
N LYS A 118 22.37 14.90 -13.68
CA LYS A 118 22.93 16.27 -13.77
C LYS A 118 22.58 17.00 -15.06
N ASP A 119 22.34 16.27 -16.15
CA ASP A 119 21.97 16.81 -17.46
C ASP A 119 20.45 17.05 -17.62
N GLY A 120 19.67 16.87 -16.55
CA GLY A 120 18.21 17.03 -16.55
C GLY A 120 17.44 15.80 -17.04
N SER A 121 18.13 14.76 -17.49
CA SER A 121 17.48 13.50 -17.87
C SER A 121 17.06 12.66 -16.67
N ILE A 122 16.16 11.70 -16.89
CA ILE A 122 15.65 10.82 -15.84
C ILE A 122 15.92 9.38 -16.25
N LEU A 123 16.64 8.64 -15.40
CA LEU A 123 16.85 7.21 -15.59
C LEU A 123 15.55 6.44 -15.32
N VAL A 124 15.28 5.40 -16.12
CA VAL A 124 14.13 4.52 -15.88
C VAL A 124 14.57 3.35 -15.00
N PRO A 125 13.89 3.07 -13.86
CA PRO A 125 14.18 1.91 -13.03
C PRO A 125 14.24 0.63 -13.86
N LYS A 126 15.22 -0.24 -13.57
CA LYS A 126 15.49 -1.45 -14.37
C LYS A 126 14.24 -2.33 -14.57
N VAL A 127 13.40 -2.44 -13.55
CA VAL A 127 12.14 -3.22 -13.58
C VAL A 127 11.09 -2.65 -14.53
N LEU A 128 11.16 -1.35 -14.86
CA LEU A 128 10.25 -0.67 -15.76
C LEU A 128 10.71 -0.68 -17.22
N GLN A 129 12.01 -0.87 -17.48
CA GLN A 129 12.59 -0.75 -18.83
C GLN A 129 11.96 -1.69 -19.87
N LYS A 130 11.53 -2.89 -19.46
CA LYS A 130 10.83 -3.85 -20.35
C LYS A 130 9.43 -3.37 -20.77
N TYR A 131 8.83 -2.46 -20.00
CA TYR A 131 7.51 -1.91 -20.29
C TYR A 131 7.61 -0.59 -21.06
N THR A 132 8.62 0.23 -20.77
CA THR A 132 8.83 1.53 -21.44
C THR A 132 9.55 1.39 -22.78
N GLY A 133 10.43 0.39 -22.93
CA GLY A 133 11.27 0.23 -24.14
C GLY A 133 12.48 1.15 -24.19
N PHE A 134 12.71 1.97 -23.16
CA PHE A 134 13.85 2.89 -23.07
C PHE A 134 14.43 2.94 -21.66
N LYS A 135 15.71 3.33 -21.57
CA LYS A 135 16.48 3.39 -20.31
C LYS A 135 16.49 4.77 -19.65
N LYS A 136 16.13 5.81 -20.40
CA LYS A 136 16.25 7.21 -20.01
C LYS A 136 15.16 8.04 -20.71
N ILE A 137 14.68 9.07 -20.03
CA ILE A 137 13.76 10.11 -20.54
C ILE A 137 14.56 11.41 -20.63
N GLY A 138 14.43 12.12 -21.75
CA GLY A 138 15.18 13.37 -22.02
C GLY A 138 16.28 13.18 -23.05
#